data_AF-A0A1E5VPX4-F1
#
_entry.id   AF-A0A1E5VPX4-F1
#
_cell.length_a   1.000
_cell.length_b   1.000
_cell.length_c   1.000
_cell.angle_alpha   90.00
_cell.angle_beta   90.00
_cell.angle_gamma   90.00
#
_symmetry.space_group_name_H-M   'P 1'
#
loop_
_entity.id
_entity.type
_entity.pdbx_description
1 polymer ?
#
loop_
_entity_poly.entity_id
_entity_poly.type
_entity_poly.pdbx_seq_one_letter_code
_entity_poly.pdbx_strand_id
1 'polypeptide(L)'
;LTGPCKLLKYWIIGPKAGTSELLTDLPGYPDNVTPDGRGFWVALHREKIELPFGPDSHLLAVRVGVDGKVLQVMRGPKSVRPTEVMQREGGKLYMGSVELPYVAVVSA
;
A
#
# COMPACT_ATOMS: atom_id res chain seq x y z
N LEU A 1 -15.94 9.75 4.98
CA LEU A 1 -15.92 8.35 5.45
C LEU A 1 -14.59 7.75 5.02
N THR A 2 -13.65 7.55 5.94
CA THR A 2 -12.42 6.80 5.64
C THR A 2 -12.78 5.31 5.59
N GLY A 3 -12.38 4.62 4.52
CA GLY A 3 -12.56 3.18 4.41
C GLY A 3 -11.81 2.43 5.52
N PRO A 4 -12.16 1.16 5.79
CA PRO A 4 -11.44 0.36 6.77
C PRO A 4 -9.97 0.16 6.33
N CYS A 5 -9.03 0.10 7.29
CA CYS A 5 -7.65 -0.31 7.02
C CYS A 5 -7.59 -1.82 6.70
N LYS A 6 -8.15 -2.22 5.56
CA LYS A 6 -8.30 -3.60 5.09
C LYS A 6 -8.16 -3.65 3.58
N LEU A 7 -7.56 -4.73 3.09
CA LEU A 7 -7.59 -5.09 1.68
C LEU A 7 -8.62 -6.21 1.51
N LEU A 8 -9.64 -5.97 0.69
CA LEU A 8 -10.66 -6.95 0.36
C LEU A 8 -10.41 -7.49 -1.05
N LYS A 9 -10.67 -8.78 -1.24
CA LYS A 9 -10.72 -9.41 -2.55
C LYS A 9 -12.18 -9.51 -2.97
N TYR A 10 -12.51 -8.92 -4.11
CA TYR A 10 -13.84 -9.01 -4.73
C TYR A 10 -13.77 -9.90 -5.97
N TRP A 11 -14.64 -10.89 -6.04
CA TRP A 11 -14.66 -11.86 -7.14
C TRP A 11 -15.53 -11.36 -8.30
N ILE A 12 -14.91 -11.03 -9.43
CA ILE A 12 -15.61 -10.54 -10.62
C ILE A 12 -16.23 -11.69 -11.43
N ILE A 13 -15.53 -12.83 -11.51
CA ILE A 13 -15.93 -14.02 -12.28
C ILE A 13 -15.67 -15.31 -11.50
N GLY A 14 -16.28 -16.41 -11.93
CA GLY A 14 -16.12 -17.74 -11.37
C GLY A 14 -17.17 -18.11 -10.30
N PRO A 15 -17.03 -19.26 -9.61
CA PRO A 15 -18.04 -19.78 -8.68
C PRO A 15 -18.35 -18.88 -7.48
N LYS A 16 -17.45 -17.96 -7.14
CA LYS A 16 -17.61 -16.98 -6.06
C LYS A 16 -17.98 -15.58 -6.55
N ALA A 17 -18.30 -15.40 -7.84
CA ALA A 17 -18.59 -14.09 -8.43
C ALA A 17 -19.63 -13.31 -7.63
N GLY A 18 -19.42 -12.00 -7.47
CA GLY A 18 -20.28 -11.12 -6.68
C GLY A 18 -20.00 -11.11 -5.18
N THR A 19 -19.12 -11.98 -4.68
CA THR A 19 -18.75 -12.02 -3.25
C THR A 19 -17.44 -11.27 -2.96
N SER A 20 -17.28 -10.86 -1.70
CA SER A 20 -16.01 -10.34 -1.19
C SER A 20 -15.51 -11.15 0.00
N GLU A 21 -14.21 -11.21 0.16
CA GLU A 21 -13.56 -11.77 1.36
C GLU A 21 -12.38 -10.89 1.79
N LEU A 22 -12.07 -10.91 3.08
CA LEU A 22 -10.90 -10.23 3.62
C LEU A 22 -9.63 -10.91 3.08
N LEU A 23 -8.75 -10.12 2.46
CA LEU A 23 -7.42 -10.58 2.07
C LEU A 23 -6.41 -10.33 3.20
N THR A 24 -6.37 -9.10 3.73
CA THR A 24 -5.55 -8.77 4.90
C THR A 24 -6.08 -7.53 5.62
N ASP A 25 -5.84 -7.45 6.94
CA ASP A 25 -5.82 -6.17 7.63
C ASP A 25 -4.57 -5.38 7.24
N LEU A 26 -4.71 -4.06 7.12
CA LEU A 26 -3.63 -3.15 6.74
C LEU A 26 -3.23 -2.26 7.91
N PRO A 27 -1.95 -1.89 8.02
CA PRO A 27 -1.47 -1.02 9.09
C PRO A 27 -1.79 0.46 8.87
N GLY A 28 -2.27 0.83 7.68
CA GLY A 28 -2.67 2.19 7.31
C GLY A 28 -3.85 2.20 6.34
N TYR A 29 -4.27 3.39 5.94
CA TYR A 29 -5.35 3.57 4.98
C TYR A 29 -4.84 3.30 3.55
N PRO A 30 -5.38 2.27 2.86
CA PRO A 30 -4.97 1.98 1.50
C PRO A 30 -5.40 3.06 0.53
N ASP A 31 -4.56 3.28 -0.48
CA ASP A 31 -4.88 4.01 -1.69
C ASP A 31 -4.81 3.02 -2.88
N ASN A 32 -3.91 3.22 -3.86
CA ASN A 32 -3.80 2.30 -5.00
C ASN A 32 -3.07 0.98 -4.69
N VAL A 33 -3.41 -0.04 -5.49
CA VAL A 33 -2.84 -1.39 -5.46
C VAL A 33 -2.19 -1.73 -6.79
N THR A 34 -0.98 -2.29 -6.75
CA THR A 34 -0.16 -2.54 -7.95
C THR A 34 0.46 -3.94 -7.87
N PRO A 35 0.28 -4.82 -8.88
CA PRO A 35 0.84 -6.16 -8.84
C PRO A 35 2.36 -6.15 -9.06
N ASP A 36 3.06 -7.14 -8.51
CA ASP A 36 4.51 -7.29 -8.70
C ASP A 36 4.99 -8.71 -9.04
N GLY A 37 4.04 -9.57 -9.45
CA GLY A 37 4.29 -10.98 -9.79
C GLY A 37 4.39 -11.93 -8.60
N ARG A 38 4.62 -11.43 -7.38
CA ARG A 38 4.61 -12.23 -6.12
C ARG A 38 3.42 -11.88 -5.22
N GLY A 39 2.82 -10.73 -5.45
CA GLY A 39 1.64 -10.26 -4.75
C GLY A 39 1.30 -8.86 -5.20
N PHE A 40 1.01 -8.00 -4.23
CA PHE A 40 0.51 -6.65 -4.43
C PHE A 40 1.28 -5.67 -3.58
N TRP A 41 1.75 -4.58 -4.18
CA TRP A 41 2.06 -3.38 -3.44
C TRP A 41 0.79 -2.58 -3.21
N VAL A 42 0.67 -1.99 -2.03
CA VAL A 42 -0.44 -1.12 -1.63
C VAL A 42 0.17 0.18 -1.13
N ALA A 43 -0.14 1.30 -1.77
CA ALA A 43 0.22 2.63 -1.27
C ALA A 43 -0.62 2.94 -0.02
N LEU A 44 0.00 3.56 0.98
CA LEU A 44 -0.67 3.95 2.21
C LEU A 44 -0.63 5.47 2.34
N HIS A 45 -1.82 6.09 2.40
CA HIS A 45 -1.92 7.54 2.50
C HIS A 45 -1.56 8.04 3.91
N ARG A 46 -2.00 7.33 4.96
CA ARG A 46 -1.74 7.64 6.38
C ARG A 46 -1.77 6.40 7.26
N GLU A 47 -1.20 6.51 8.46
CA GLU A 47 -1.30 5.48 9.49
C GLU A 47 -2.70 5.41 10.10
N LYS A 48 -3.04 4.22 10.62
CA LYS A 48 -4.28 4.05 11.40
C LYS A 48 -4.26 4.83 12.71
N ILE A 49 -3.06 5.03 13.29
CA ILE A 49 -2.83 5.74 14.55
C ILE A 49 -1.67 6.72 14.32
N GLU A 50 -1.96 8.02 14.27
CA GLU A 50 -0.91 9.05 14.33
C GLU A 50 -0.77 9.51 15.79
N LEU A 51 0.39 9.24 16.40
CA LEU A 51 0.71 9.77 17.72
C LEU A 51 1.25 11.20 17.59
N PRO A 52 0.83 12.15 18.46
CA PRO A 52 1.32 13.53 18.43
C PRO A 52 2.82 13.63 18.71
N PHE A 53 3.39 12.62 19.38
CA PHE A 53 4.81 12.48 19.65
C PHE A 53 5.28 11.16 19.06
N GLY A 54 5.88 11.22 17.87
CA GLY A 54 6.36 10.04 17.16
C GLY A 54 7.50 10.40 16.21
N PRO A 55 8.20 9.38 15.66
CA PRO A 55 9.25 9.60 14.68
C PRO A 55 8.73 10.45 13.51
N ASP A 56 9.60 11.24 12.87
CA ASP A 56 9.25 11.97 11.64
C ASP A 56 9.20 11.03 10.42
N SER A 57 8.42 9.95 10.55
CA SER A 57 8.20 8.96 9.50
C SER A 57 6.78 8.44 9.56
N HIS A 58 6.24 7.99 8.43
CA HIS A 58 4.98 7.28 8.37
C HIS A 58 5.05 6.12 7.36
N LEU A 59 4.02 5.28 7.38
CA LEU A 59 3.82 4.20 6.41
C LEU A 59 3.61 4.75 5.00
N LEU A 60 4.44 4.30 4.05
CA LEU A 60 4.35 4.68 2.64
C LEU A 60 3.68 3.59 1.80
N ALA A 61 4.05 2.34 2.04
CA ALA A 61 3.55 1.20 1.28
C ALA A 61 3.69 -0.10 2.06
N VAL A 62 2.87 -1.09 1.69
CA VAL A 62 3.04 -2.48 2.13
C VAL A 62 3.01 -3.41 0.94
N ARG A 63 3.78 -4.50 1.02
CA ARG A 63 3.71 -5.62 0.08
C ARG A 63 2.91 -6.74 0.71
N VAL A 64 1.84 -7.16 0.05
CA VAL A 64 0.96 -8.24 0.49
C VAL A 64 1.09 -9.40 -0.50
N GLY A 65 1.37 -10.60 0.00
CA GLY A 65 1.40 -11.82 -0.80
C GLY A 65 0.03 -12.21 -1.31
N VAL A 66 -0.02 -13.07 -2.33
CA VAL A 66 -1.29 -13.63 -2.83
C VAL A 66 -2.07 -14.43 -1.77
N ASP A 67 -1.39 -14.90 -0.72
CA ASP A 67 -1.97 -15.57 0.44
C ASP A 67 -2.47 -14.60 1.53
N GLY A 68 -2.37 -13.29 1.29
CA GLY A 68 -2.79 -12.26 2.24
C GLY A 68 -1.75 -11.90 3.29
N LYS A 69 -0.55 -12.52 3.30
CA LYS A 69 0.48 -12.17 4.28
C LYS A 69 1.17 -10.86 3.92
N VAL A 70 1.39 -10.00 4.92
CA VAL A 70 2.25 -8.82 4.76
C VAL A 70 3.70 -9.28 4.68
N LEU A 71 4.31 -9.12 3.51
CA LEU A 71 5.69 -9.51 3.21
C LEU A 71 6.69 -8.41 3.51
N GLN A 72 6.27 -7.14 3.34
CA GLN A 72 7.13 -5.98 3.56
C GLN A 72 6.31 -4.78 3.99
N VAL A 73 6.88 -3.98 4.88
CA VAL A 73 6.33 -2.68 5.31
C VAL A 73 7.37 -1.62 5.03
N MET A 74 6.97 -0.54 4.37
CA MET A 74 7.85 0.59 4.07
C MET A 74 7.42 1.83 4.83
N ARG A 75 8.39 2.49 5.43
CA ARG A 75 8.25 3.78 6.10
C ARG A 75 9.16 4.79 5.43
N GLY A 76 8.79 6.05 5.51
CA GLY A 76 9.61 7.17 5.04
C GLY A 76 9.13 8.50 5.61
N PRO A 77 9.75 9.61 5.18
CA PRO A 77 9.50 10.93 5.76
C PRO A 77 8.03 11.35 5.65
N LYS A 78 7.52 12.13 6.61
CA LYS A 78 6.14 12.66 6.59
C LYS A 78 5.83 13.54 5.38
N SER A 79 6.85 14.07 4.71
CA SER A 79 6.72 14.84 3.48
C SER A 79 6.37 13.99 2.25
N VAL A 80 6.53 12.67 2.28
CA VAL A 80 6.25 11.79 1.14
C VAL A 80 4.87 11.16 1.30
N ARG A 81 3.85 11.61 0.57
CA ARG A 81 2.48 11.06 0.66
C ARG A 81 2.12 10.31 -0.62
N PRO A 82 2.43 9.01 -0.72
CA PRO A 82 2.23 8.26 -1.93
C PRO A 82 0.76 7.91 -2.11
N THR A 83 0.26 8.10 -3.33
CA THR A 83 -1.03 7.56 -3.78
C THR A 83 -0.83 6.31 -4.62
N GLU A 84 0.39 6.10 -5.15
CA GLU A 84 0.76 4.96 -5.97
C GLU A 84 2.17 4.48 -5.64
N VAL A 85 2.41 3.18 -5.78
CA VAL A 85 3.72 2.54 -5.63
C VAL A 85 3.91 1.50 -6.74
N MET A 86 5.06 1.47 -7.38
CA MET A 86 5.34 0.56 -8.48
C MET A 86 6.76 0.01 -8.41
N GLN A 87 6.88 -1.32 -8.48
CA GLN A 87 8.17 -1.98 -8.65
C GLN A 87 8.53 -2.01 -10.14
N ARG A 88 9.74 -1.54 -10.48
CA ARG A 88 10.30 -1.60 -11.84
C ARG A 88 11.51 -2.55 -11.86
N GLU A 89 12.06 -2.75 -13.05
CA GLU A 89 13.29 -3.53 -13.26
C GLU A 89 14.43 -3.08 -12.34
N GLY A 90 15.26 -4.04 -11.95
CA GLY A 90 16.33 -3.80 -10.96
C GLY A 90 15.82 -3.67 -9.52
N GLY A 91 14.56 -3.97 -9.24
CA GLY A 91 14.00 -4.03 -7.89
C GLY A 91 13.66 -2.67 -7.28
N LYS A 92 13.86 -1.57 -8.01
CA LYS A 92 13.56 -0.21 -7.56
C LYS A 92 12.06 0.01 -7.43
N LEU A 93 11.68 0.77 -6.40
CA LEU A 93 10.31 1.20 -6.17
C LEU A 93 10.19 2.68 -6.51
N TYR A 94 9.10 3.01 -7.21
CA TYR A 94 8.74 4.36 -7.60
C TYR A 94 7.40 4.67 -6.97
N MET A 95 7.28 5.84 -6.37
CA MET A 95 6.06 6.28 -5.70
C MET A 95 5.59 7.60 -6.27
N GLY A 96 4.33 7.61 -6.69
CA GLY A 96 3.64 8.79 -7.20
C GLY A 96 2.79 9.43 -6.11
N SER A 97 2.58 10.74 -6.22
CA SER A 97 1.71 11.51 -5.32
C SER A 97 0.91 12.51 -6.14
N VAL A 98 -0.34 12.73 -5.75
CA VAL A 98 -1.17 13.84 -6.29
C VAL A 98 -0.81 15.19 -5.65
N GLU A 99 -0.08 15.18 -4.53
CA GLU A 99 0.28 16.39 -3.77
C GLU A 99 1.70 16.88 -4.08
N LEU A 100 2.57 16.03 -4.63
CA LEU A 100 4.00 16.32 -4.79
C LEU A 100 4.41 16.36 -6.27
N PRO A 101 5.26 17.31 -6.69
CA PRO A 101 5.64 17.48 -8.09
C PRO A 101 6.78 16.53 -8.54
N TYR A 102 7.10 15.49 -7.77
CA TYR A 102 8.22 14.61 -8.02
C TYR A 102 7.86 13.14 -7.75
N VAL A 103 8.63 12.24 -8.37
CA VAL A 103 8.55 10.80 -8.11
C VAL A 103 9.52 10.46 -6.98
N ALA A 104 9.03 9.85 -5.90
CA ALA A 104 9.90 9.32 -4.87
C ALA A 104 10.46 7.96 -5.30
N VAL A 105 11.76 7.73 -5.09
CA VAL A 105 12.46 6.53 -5.55
C VAL A 105 13.11 5.85 -4.35
N VAL A 106 12.87 4.55 -4.21
CA VAL A 106 13.57 3.69 -3.26
C VAL A 106 14.39 2.68 -4.05
N SER A 107 15.70 2.71 -3.86
CA SER A 107 16.63 1.70 -4.37
C SER A 107 17.01 0.76 -3.23
N ALA A 108 17.05 -0.54 -3.51
CA ALA A 108 17.59 -1.54 -2.61
C ALA A 108 19.11 -1.45 -2.54
#